data_AF-A0A4Y2BTB5-F1
#
_entry.id   AF-A0A4Y2BTB5-F1
#
_cell.length_a   1.000
_cell.length_b   1.000
_cell.length_c   1.000
_cell.angle_alpha   90.00
_cell.angle_beta   90.00
_cell.angle_gamma   90.00
#
_symmetry.space_group_name_H-M   'P 1'
#
loop_
_entity.id
_entity.type
_entity.pdbx_description
1 polymer ?
#
loop_
_entity_poly.entity_id
_entity_poly.type
_entity_poly.pdbx_seq_one_letter_code
_entity_poly.pdbx_strand_id
1 'polypeptide(L)'
;MGCGQRPERPEEGSRRREKKAAMRSGWEELSREGGRLDLSELPDSQKHPLLLPKTRHFTDLVIDYFHKKLLHSGVKTTLSPIRTLHCVPSGQTRVRRVIKGCMTCFRVKNQTTHQMMSDLPRDRIVPSRPFDNVGIDFAGPIITKPNLKRSKATIKIYCLLSHTLTFDFAPKPLISK
;
A
#
# COMPACT_ATOMS: atom_id res chain seq x y z
N MET A 1 43.14 25.12 -70.61
CA MET A 1 41.89 25.86 -70.28
C MET A 1 40.73 24.92 -70.59
N GLY A 2 39.84 24.49 -69.73
CA GLY A 2 39.69 24.52 -68.28
C GLY A 2 38.69 23.39 -67.98
N CYS A 3 39.02 22.55 -66.99
CA CYS A 3 38.21 21.40 -66.59
C CYS A 3 37.02 21.91 -65.76
N GLY A 4 35.80 21.86 -66.32
CA GLY A 4 34.56 22.24 -65.63
C GLY A 4 34.11 21.15 -64.68
N GLN A 5 34.19 21.43 -63.38
CA GLN A 5 33.90 20.51 -62.29
C GLN A 5 32.40 20.19 -62.15
N ARG A 6 32.13 18.93 -61.80
CA ARG A 6 30.83 18.36 -61.46
C ARG A 6 30.36 18.92 -60.09
N PRO A 7 29.07 19.23 -59.88
CA PRO A 7 28.60 19.63 -58.56
C PRO A 7 28.65 18.43 -57.59
N GLU A 8 29.29 18.64 -56.45
CA GLU A 8 29.36 17.68 -55.35
C GLU A 8 28.00 17.57 -54.63
N ARG A 9 27.61 16.34 -54.32
CA ARG A 9 26.43 16.02 -53.49
C ARG A 9 26.70 16.45 -52.04
N PRO A 10 25.75 17.07 -51.32
CA PRO A 10 25.93 17.34 -49.91
C PRO A 10 25.98 16.03 -49.13
N GLU A 11 27.00 15.89 -48.28
CA GLU A 11 27.19 14.73 -47.43
C GLU A 11 26.09 14.62 -46.37
N GLU A 12 25.26 13.58 -46.50
CA GLU A 12 24.29 13.09 -45.52
C GLU A 12 25.03 12.40 -44.34
N GLY A 13 25.93 13.12 -43.67
CA GLY A 13 26.80 12.56 -42.61
C GLY A 13 26.78 13.33 -41.28
N SER A 14 26.38 14.60 -41.29
CA SER A 14 26.52 15.50 -40.14
C SER A 14 25.32 15.51 -39.19
N ARG A 15 24.10 15.25 -39.68
CA ARG A 15 22.85 15.34 -38.89
C ARG A 15 22.74 14.29 -37.77
N ARG A 16 23.47 13.18 -37.84
CA ARG A 16 23.36 12.09 -36.83
C ARG A 16 24.27 12.31 -35.61
N ARG A 17 25.33 13.12 -35.74
CA ARG A 17 26.20 13.49 -34.61
C ARG A 17 25.65 14.67 -33.82
N GLU A 18 25.04 15.65 -34.48
CA GLU A 18 24.37 16.77 -33.79
C GLU A 18 23.16 16.32 -32.96
N LYS A 19 22.38 15.34 -33.44
CA LYS A 19 21.27 14.77 -32.66
C LYS A 19 21.72 13.96 -31.43
N LYS A 20 22.95 13.41 -31.42
CA LYS A 20 23.52 12.76 -30.23
C LYS A 20 24.08 13.76 -29.22
N ALA A 21 24.55 14.93 -29.67
CA ALA A 21 24.97 16.02 -28.78
C ALA A 21 23.76 16.68 -28.08
N ALA A 22 22.66 16.88 -28.81
CA ALA A 22 21.40 17.42 -28.24
C ALA A 22 20.70 16.49 -27.23
N MET A 23 21.08 15.21 -27.17
CA MET A 23 20.56 14.25 -26.17
C MET A 23 21.35 14.29 -24.85
N ARG A 24 22.51 14.96 -24.81
CA ARG A 24 23.29 15.19 -23.58
C ARG A 24 22.97 16.53 -22.92
N SER A 25 22.37 17.48 -23.64
CA SER A 25 21.99 18.81 -23.15
C SER A 25 20.62 18.89 -22.47
N GLY A 26 19.95 17.76 -22.23
CA GLY A 26 18.64 17.73 -21.55
C GLY A 26 18.71 17.78 -20.02
N TRP A 27 19.90 17.79 -19.43
CA TRP A 27 20.11 17.78 -17.97
C TRP A 27 20.52 19.15 -17.40
N GLU A 28 20.86 20.12 -18.25
CA GLU A 28 21.35 21.44 -17.84
C GLU A 28 20.25 22.45 -17.48
N GLU A 29 18.98 22.02 -17.51
CA GLU A 29 17.85 22.82 -17.01
C GLU A 29 17.16 22.16 -15.81
N LEU A 30 17.93 21.44 -14.98
CA LEU A 30 17.52 21.11 -13.61
C LEU A 30 17.96 22.24 -12.69
N SER A 31 17.23 23.36 -12.75
CA SER A 31 17.47 24.51 -11.88
C SER A 31 17.41 24.04 -10.42
N ARG A 32 18.57 24.07 -9.77
CA ARG A 32 18.71 23.91 -8.32
C ARG A 32 18.37 25.26 -7.72
N GLU A 33 17.13 25.42 -7.27
CA GLU A 33 16.73 26.67 -6.64
C GLU A 33 17.52 26.86 -5.32
N GLY A 34 18.13 28.04 -5.16
CA GLY A 34 18.89 28.43 -3.97
C GLY A 34 18.00 28.41 -2.73
N GLY A 35 18.47 27.76 -1.65
CA GLY A 35 17.66 27.45 -0.48
C GLY A 35 18.02 28.30 0.74
N ARG A 36 17.22 28.21 1.80
CA ARG A 36 17.53 28.84 3.10
C ARG A 36 18.59 28.07 3.92
N LEU A 37 19.20 27.04 3.33
CA LEU A 37 20.08 26.08 4.00
C LEU A 37 21.53 26.15 3.50
N ASP A 38 21.89 27.23 2.81
CA ASP A 38 23.21 27.41 2.20
C ASP A 38 24.35 27.28 3.24
N LEU A 39 24.10 27.77 4.46
CA LEU A 39 25.04 27.75 5.59
C LEU A 39 25.05 26.44 6.41
N SER A 40 24.22 25.44 6.05
CA SER A 40 24.19 24.16 6.78
C SER A 40 25.37 23.24 6.39
N GLU A 41 25.77 22.33 7.27
CA GLU A 41 26.80 21.29 6.98
C GLU A 41 26.24 20.11 6.15
N LEU A 42 25.03 20.23 5.61
CA LEU A 42 24.40 19.19 4.79
C LEU A 42 25.10 19.07 3.43
N PRO A 43 25.04 17.91 2.77
CA PRO A 43 25.53 17.79 1.39
C PRO A 43 24.74 18.70 0.45
N ASP A 44 25.41 19.27 -0.57
CA ASP A 44 24.81 20.25 -1.49
C ASP A 44 23.56 19.72 -2.22
N SER A 45 23.47 18.40 -2.43
CA SER A 45 22.28 17.73 -2.99
C SER A 45 21.03 17.87 -2.13
N GLN A 46 21.21 18.03 -0.82
CA GLN A 46 20.14 18.21 0.16
C GLN A 46 19.88 19.68 0.46
N LYS A 47 20.89 20.54 0.34
CA LYS A 47 20.72 22.00 0.39
C LYS A 47 19.89 22.51 -0.79
N HIS A 48 20.17 21.97 -1.98
CA HIS A 48 19.58 22.38 -3.24
C HIS A 48 18.94 21.18 -3.95
N PRO A 49 17.76 20.74 -3.49
CA PRO A 49 17.07 19.60 -4.07
C PRO A 49 16.71 19.89 -5.53
N LEU A 50 16.85 18.87 -6.38
CA LEU A 50 16.59 18.97 -7.80
C LEU A 50 15.09 19.19 -8.07
N LEU A 51 14.74 20.23 -8.82
CA LEU A 51 13.34 20.46 -9.20
C LEU A 51 12.89 19.38 -10.19
N LEU A 52 11.95 18.54 -9.76
CA LEU A 52 11.42 17.52 -10.65
C LEU A 52 10.48 18.17 -11.68
N PRO A 53 10.69 17.90 -12.99
CA PRO A 53 9.83 18.46 -14.02
C PRO A 53 8.37 18.05 -13.80
N LYS A 54 7.44 18.91 -14.24
CA LYS A 54 6.00 18.64 -14.17
C LYS A 54 5.57 17.40 -14.97
N THR A 55 6.44 16.85 -15.81
CA THR A 55 6.20 15.66 -16.63
C THR A 55 5.72 14.49 -15.78
N ARG A 56 4.52 13.98 -16.08
CA ARG A 56 3.83 12.99 -15.23
C ARG A 56 4.62 11.69 -15.06
N HIS A 57 5.14 11.13 -16.15
CA HIS A 57 5.78 9.82 -16.10
C HIS A 57 7.05 9.76 -15.24
N PHE A 58 8.01 10.67 -15.41
CA PHE A 58 9.29 10.56 -14.70
C PHE A 58 9.13 10.68 -13.19
N THR A 59 8.38 11.68 -12.72
CA THR A 59 8.15 11.86 -11.28
C THR A 59 7.32 10.73 -10.68
N ASP A 60 6.39 10.13 -11.44
CA ASP A 60 5.60 8.99 -10.94
C ASP A 60 6.49 7.75 -10.76
N LEU A 61 7.47 7.53 -11.66
CA LEU A 61 8.47 6.46 -11.52
C LEU A 61 9.38 6.67 -10.31
N VAL A 62 9.85 7.90 -10.09
CA VAL A 62 10.67 8.24 -8.90
C VAL A 62 9.86 7.97 -7.61
N ILE A 63 8.61 8.43 -7.57
CA ILE A 63 7.72 8.19 -6.42
C ILE A 63 7.50 6.68 -6.21
N ASP A 64 7.24 5.91 -7.27
CA ASP A 64 7.02 4.47 -7.18
C ASP A 64 8.28 3.72 -6.70
N TYR A 65 9.47 4.14 -7.15
CA TYR A 65 10.74 3.62 -6.65
C TYR A 65 10.89 3.82 -5.14
N PHE A 66 10.70 5.04 -4.64
CA PHE A 66 10.78 5.31 -3.19
C PHE A 66 9.66 4.62 -2.40
N HIS A 67 8.46 4.53 -2.97
CA HIS A 67 7.34 3.83 -2.37
C HIS A 67 7.63 2.34 -2.16
N LYS A 68 8.20 1.67 -3.16
CA LYS A 68 8.62 0.26 -3.08
C LYS A 68 9.85 0.07 -2.17
N LYS A 69 10.85 0.97 -2.26
CA LYS A 69 12.05 0.95 -1.42
C LYS A 69 11.70 1.06 0.07
N LEU A 70 10.67 1.82 0.41
CA LEU A 70 10.15 1.97 1.77
C LEU A 70 9.04 0.95 2.11
N LEU A 71 9.00 -0.20 1.43
CA LEU A 71 8.08 -1.29 1.74
C LEU A 71 6.61 -0.86 1.79
N HIS A 72 6.16 -0.14 0.75
CA HIS A 72 4.78 0.30 0.61
C HIS A 72 4.29 1.28 1.70
N SER A 73 5.23 2.04 2.27
CA SER A 73 4.96 3.09 3.25
C SER A 73 3.94 4.13 2.77
N GLY A 74 3.29 4.79 3.73
CA GLY A 74 2.27 5.82 3.49
C GLY A 74 2.79 7.11 2.85
N VAL A 75 1.88 8.03 2.54
CA VAL A 75 2.17 9.26 1.76
C VAL A 75 3.25 10.14 2.40
N LYS A 76 3.18 10.38 3.72
CA LYS A 76 4.12 11.28 4.41
C LYS A 76 5.52 10.68 4.47
N THR A 77 5.60 9.40 4.79
CA THR A 77 6.83 8.61 4.89
C THR A 77 7.55 8.49 3.55
N THR A 78 6.81 8.32 2.44
CA THR A 78 7.43 8.33 1.11
C THR A 78 7.84 9.72 0.65
N LEU A 79 7.10 10.76 1.04
CA LEU A 79 7.39 12.13 0.63
C LEU A 79 8.61 12.73 1.34
N SER A 80 8.92 12.28 2.57
CA SER A 80 10.06 12.78 3.35
C SER A 80 11.40 12.64 2.62
N PRO A 81 11.86 11.43 2.22
CA PRO A 81 13.13 11.29 1.51
C PRO A 81 13.10 11.88 0.09
N ILE A 82 11.92 11.94 -0.54
CA ILE A 82 11.78 12.59 -1.84
C ILE A 82 12.08 14.08 -1.70
N ARG A 83 11.56 14.76 -0.67
CA ARG A 83 11.81 16.19 -0.42
C ARG A 83 13.27 16.51 -0.12
N THR A 84 13.99 15.56 0.48
CA THR A 84 15.43 15.70 0.75
C THR A 84 16.26 15.77 -0.53
N LEU A 85 15.85 15.07 -1.59
CA LEU A 85 16.62 14.95 -2.84
C LEU A 85 16.01 15.75 -3.99
N HIS A 86 14.70 15.97 -3.95
CA HIS A 86 13.93 16.53 -5.04
C HIS A 86 12.79 17.45 -4.57
N CYS A 87 12.65 18.58 -5.25
CA CYS A 87 11.51 19.46 -5.06
C CYS A 87 10.39 19.04 -6.04
N VAL A 88 9.27 18.50 -5.52
CA VAL A 88 8.10 18.13 -6.33
C VAL A 88 6.98 19.15 -6.13
N PRO A 89 6.57 19.90 -7.17
CA PRO A 89 5.42 20.80 -7.07
C PRO A 89 4.15 19.99 -6.75
N SER A 90 3.45 20.36 -5.68
CA SER A 90 2.28 19.61 -5.17
C SER A 90 2.56 18.11 -4.89
N GLY A 91 3.76 17.79 -4.36
CA GLY A 91 4.21 16.42 -4.18
C GLY A 91 3.25 15.50 -3.40
N GLN A 92 2.54 16.02 -2.41
CA GLN A 92 1.60 15.20 -1.61
C GLN A 92 0.44 14.64 -2.46
N THR A 93 -0.13 15.45 -3.35
CA THR A 93 -1.23 15.04 -4.25
C THR A 93 -0.75 13.96 -5.22
N ARG A 94 0.46 14.13 -5.75
CA ARG A 94 1.08 13.20 -6.69
C ARG A 94 1.40 11.86 -6.04
N VAL A 95 2.05 11.89 -4.87
CA VAL A 95 2.35 10.69 -4.09
C VAL A 95 1.07 9.94 -3.72
N ARG A 96 0.02 10.65 -3.30
CA ARG A 96 -1.28 10.03 -3.00
C ARG A 96 -1.87 9.32 -4.22
N ARG A 97 -1.72 9.88 -5.42
CA ARG A 97 -2.19 9.24 -6.66
C ARG A 97 -1.42 7.95 -6.95
N VAL A 98 -0.08 7.98 -6.87
CA VAL A 98 0.76 6.80 -7.12
C VAL A 98 0.46 5.68 -6.13
N ILE A 99 0.38 5.99 -4.83
CA ILE A 99 0.07 5.00 -3.79
C ILE A 99 -1.34 4.41 -3.96
N LYS A 100 -2.33 5.22 -4.37
CA LYS A 100 -3.68 4.72 -4.70
C LYS A 100 -3.69 3.74 -5.87
N GLY A 101 -2.76 3.88 -6.83
CA GLY A 101 -2.60 2.95 -7.95
C GLY A 101 -1.81 1.69 -7.62
N CYS A 102 -1.18 1.61 -6.44
CA CYS A 102 -0.41 0.44 -6.04
C CYS A 102 -1.33 -0.72 -5.62
N MET A 103 -1.25 -1.85 -6.32
CA MET A 103 -2.05 -3.05 -6.03
C MET A 103 -1.76 -3.62 -4.63
N THR A 104 -0.51 -3.59 -4.17
CA THR A 104 -0.13 -4.08 -2.83
C THR A 104 -0.81 -3.24 -1.75
N CYS A 105 -0.70 -1.91 -1.85
CA CYS A 105 -1.39 -1.01 -0.92
C CYS A 105 -2.90 -1.13 -0.99
N PHE A 106 -3.46 -1.33 -2.18
CA PHE A 106 -4.89 -1.52 -2.37
C PHE A 106 -5.38 -2.77 -1.63
N ARG A 107 -4.68 -3.90 -1.77
CA ARG A 107 -5.01 -5.15 -1.08
C ARG A 107 -4.92 -5.04 0.44
N VAL A 108 -3.86 -4.43 0.96
CA VAL A 108 -3.65 -4.24 2.40
C VAL A 108 -4.66 -3.25 2.99
N LYS A 109 -5.04 -2.23 2.22
CA LYS A 109 -6.01 -1.22 2.64
C LYS A 109 -7.46 -1.74 2.61
N ASN A 110 -7.72 -2.93 2.07
CA ASN A 110 -9.07 -3.43 1.88
C ASN A 110 -9.84 -3.30 3.20
N GLN A 111 -10.83 -2.41 3.19
CA GLN A 111 -11.52 -1.97 4.38
C GLN A 111 -12.20 -3.19 5.00
N THR A 112 -12.11 -3.32 6.32
CA THR A 112 -13.05 -4.15 7.07
C THR A 112 -14.44 -3.65 6.69
N THR A 113 -15.14 -4.40 5.83
CA THR A 113 -16.56 -4.14 5.60
C THR A 113 -17.20 -4.21 6.97
N HIS A 114 -17.76 -3.10 7.43
CA HIS A 114 -18.48 -3.10 8.69
C HIS A 114 -19.65 -4.05 8.49
N GLN A 115 -19.56 -5.24 9.09
CA GLN A 115 -20.67 -6.17 9.06
C GLN A 115 -21.85 -5.46 9.71
N MET A 116 -22.91 -5.22 8.94
CA MET A 116 -24.16 -4.71 9.49
C MET A 116 -24.72 -5.85 10.36
N MET A 117 -24.41 -5.80 11.66
CA MET A 117 -24.88 -6.80 12.61
C MET A 117 -26.34 -6.47 12.95
N SER A 118 -27.19 -7.49 12.94
CA SER A 118 -28.55 -7.37 13.46
C SER A 118 -28.53 -7.19 14.97
N ASP A 119 -29.66 -6.76 15.53
CA ASP A 119 -29.87 -6.75 16.98
C ASP A 119 -29.64 -8.14 17.57
N LEU A 120 -29.07 -8.18 18.77
CA LEU A 120 -28.85 -9.42 19.50
C LEU A 120 -30.20 -10.00 19.96
N PRO A 121 -30.38 -11.33 19.95
CA PRO A 121 -31.61 -11.95 20.44
C PRO A 121 -31.79 -11.67 21.94
N ARG A 122 -33.05 -11.55 22.37
CA ARG A 122 -33.44 -11.24 23.75
C ARG A 122 -32.81 -12.22 24.76
N ASP A 123 -32.69 -13.49 24.40
CA ASP A 123 -32.14 -14.55 25.25
C ASP A 123 -30.66 -14.36 25.60
N ARG A 124 -29.94 -13.52 24.83
CA ARG A 124 -28.54 -13.15 25.12
C ARG A 124 -28.42 -11.93 26.03
N ILE A 125 -29.49 -11.14 26.14
CA ILE A 125 -29.48 -9.84 26.83
C ILE A 125 -30.19 -9.93 28.19
N VAL A 126 -31.26 -10.71 28.27
CA VAL A 126 -32.05 -10.86 29.49
C VAL A 126 -31.43 -11.93 30.38
N PRO A 127 -31.17 -11.64 31.67
CA PRO A 127 -30.68 -12.66 32.59
C PRO A 127 -31.76 -13.73 32.82
N SER A 128 -31.36 -15.00 32.72
CA SER A 128 -32.22 -16.17 32.95
C SER A 128 -31.68 -17.01 34.11
N ARG A 129 -32.48 -17.96 34.62
CA ARG A 129 -31.99 -18.90 35.64
C ARG A 129 -30.93 -19.82 35.01
N PRO A 130 -30.02 -20.39 35.83
CA PRO A 130 -29.11 -21.41 35.34
C PRO A 130 -29.91 -22.55 34.68
N PHE A 131 -29.45 -22.99 33.51
CA PHE A 131 -30.07 -24.02 32.65
C PHE A 131 -31.38 -23.65 31.92
N ASP A 132 -31.88 -22.41 32.02
CA ASP A 132 -33.04 -21.97 31.21
C ASP A 132 -32.68 -21.87 29.72
N ASN A 133 -31.49 -21.34 29.41
CA ASN A 133 -30.99 -21.15 28.05
C ASN A 133 -29.66 -21.92 27.88
N VAL A 134 -29.63 -22.90 26.98
CA VAL A 134 -28.44 -23.71 26.67
C VAL A 134 -28.05 -23.53 25.21
N GLY A 135 -26.81 -23.09 24.97
CA GLY A 135 -26.22 -23.10 23.63
C GLY A 135 -25.72 -24.50 23.30
N ILE A 136 -26.13 -25.04 22.15
CA ILE A 136 -25.64 -26.32 21.63
C ILE A 136 -24.82 -26.03 20.38
N ASP A 137 -23.53 -26.29 20.46
CA ASP A 137 -22.62 -26.21 19.32
C ASP A 137 -22.22 -27.61 18.88
N PHE A 138 -22.29 -27.88 17.57
CA PHE A 138 -21.76 -29.11 16.99
C PHE A 138 -20.33 -28.85 16.53
N ALA A 139 -19.36 -29.53 17.14
CA ALA A 139 -18.06 -29.65 16.52
C ALA A 139 -18.24 -30.48 15.23
N GLY A 140 -17.65 -30.01 14.13
CA GLY A 140 -17.79 -30.60 12.80
C GLY A 140 -17.50 -32.11 12.75
N PRO A 141 -17.89 -32.81 11.67
CA PRO A 141 -17.83 -34.27 11.62
C PRO A 141 -16.40 -34.77 11.75
N ILE A 142 -16.13 -35.49 12.83
CA ILE A 142 -14.90 -36.25 13.01
C ILE A 142 -15.08 -37.57 12.26
N ILE A 143 -14.33 -37.74 11.18
CA ILE A 143 -14.37 -38.95 10.36
C ILE A 143 -13.48 -40.00 11.02
N THR A 144 -14.09 -41.04 11.58
CA THR A 144 -13.37 -42.16 12.19
C THR A 144 -13.52 -43.42 11.34
N LYS A 145 -12.49 -44.27 11.37
CA LYS A 145 -12.57 -45.61 10.80
C LYS A 145 -13.00 -46.57 11.92
N PRO A 146 -13.99 -47.46 11.68
CA PRO A 146 -14.33 -48.49 12.64
C PRO A 146 -13.13 -49.41 12.84
N ASN A 147 -12.94 -49.92 14.05
CA ASN A 147 -11.85 -50.81 14.43
C ASN A 147 -12.09 -52.24 13.90
N LEU A 148 -12.33 -52.36 12.59
CA LEU A 148 -12.59 -53.60 11.88
C LEU A 148 -11.52 -53.76 10.80
N LYS A 149 -10.70 -54.82 10.92
CA LYS A 149 -9.43 -55.02 10.19
C LYS A 149 -9.51 -54.96 8.65
N ARG A 150 -10.71 -54.92 8.05
CA ARG A 150 -10.95 -54.83 6.59
C ARG A 150 -12.10 -53.92 6.16
N SER A 151 -12.64 -53.08 7.06
CA SER A 151 -13.76 -52.20 6.70
C SER A 151 -13.30 -50.95 5.94
N LYS A 152 -13.96 -50.66 4.80
CA LYS A 152 -13.84 -49.38 4.09
C LYS A 152 -14.86 -48.34 4.57
N ALA A 153 -15.72 -48.70 5.53
CA ALA A 153 -16.74 -47.79 6.04
C ALA A 153 -16.08 -46.66 6.84
N THR A 154 -16.53 -45.43 6.64
CA THR A 154 -16.17 -44.27 7.44
C THR A 154 -17.37 -43.85 8.28
N ILE A 155 -17.16 -43.61 9.56
CA ILE A 155 -18.21 -43.17 10.49
C ILE A 155 -18.00 -41.67 10.73
N LYS A 156 -19.07 -40.89 10.56
CA LYS A 156 -19.07 -39.47 10.93
C LYS A 156 -19.56 -39.37 12.37
N ILE A 157 -18.71 -38.90 13.26
CA ILE A 157 -19.06 -38.62 14.66
C ILE A 157 -19.20 -37.12 14.80
N TYR A 158 -20.29 -36.66 15.41
CA TYR A 158 -20.51 -35.26 15.75
C TYR A 158 -20.39 -35.13 17.27
N CYS A 159 -19.51 -34.24 17.73
CA CYS A 159 -19.38 -33.95 19.15
C CYS A 159 -20.29 -32.77 19.51
N LEU A 160 -21.12 -32.96 20.53
CA LEU A 160 -21.99 -31.94 21.09
C LEU A 160 -21.24 -31.18 22.19
N LEU A 161 -21.12 -29.87 22.03
CA LEU A 161 -20.61 -28.96 23.05
C LEU A 161 -21.79 -28.15 23.58
N SER A 162 -22.18 -28.39 24.83
CA SER A 162 -23.20 -27.59 25.51
C SER A 162 -22.52 -26.53 26.37
N HIS A 163 -22.75 -25.26 26.09
CA HIS A 163 -22.31 -24.16 26.95
C HIS A 163 -23.51 -23.59 27.72
N THR A 164 -23.43 -23.58 29.05
CA THR A 164 -24.37 -22.88 29.91
C THR A 164 -23.98 -21.40 29.98
N LEU A 165 -24.83 -20.51 29.48
CA LEU A 165 -24.59 -19.07 29.56
C LEU A 165 -25.13 -18.53 30.89
N THR A 166 -24.29 -18.50 31.94
CA THR A 166 -24.57 -17.70 33.15
C THR A 166 -23.93 -16.32 32.98
N PHE A 167 -24.72 -15.33 32.59
CA PHE A 167 -24.35 -13.91 32.74
C PHE A 167 -24.76 -13.46 34.15
N ASP A 168 -23.89 -13.68 35.14
CA ASP A 168 -24.04 -13.09 36.47
C ASP A 168 -23.72 -11.60 36.40
N PHE A 169 -24.70 -10.78 36.01
CA PHE A 169 -24.61 -9.33 36.18
C PHE A 169 -24.91 -9.03 37.66
N ALA A 170 -23.88 -9.08 38.51
CA ALA A 170 -23.99 -8.62 39.89
C ALA A 170 -24.43 -7.14 39.89
N PRO A 171 -25.64 -6.80 40.38
CA PRO A 171 -26.04 -5.41 40.49
C PRO A 171 -25.12 -4.74 41.51
N LYS A 172 -24.28 -3.81 41.07
CA LYS A 172 -23.54 -2.92 41.98
C LYS A 172 -24.59 -2.21 42.85
N PRO A 173 -24.53 -2.30 44.18
CA PRO A 173 -25.44 -1.53 45.01
C PRO A 173 -25.19 -0.05 44.73
N LEU A 174 -26.24 0.65 44.30
CA LEU A 174 -26.25 2.10 44.21
C LEU A 174 -26.13 2.64 45.64
N ILE A 175 -24.93 3.05 46.02
CA ILE A 175 -24.69 3.83 47.23
C ILE A 175 -25.37 5.19 46.99
N SER A 176 -26.50 5.42 47.66
CA SER A 176 -27.12 6.74 47.72
C SER A 176 -26.23 7.69 48.52
N LYS A 177 -26.15 8.94 48.04
CA LYS A 177 -25.40 10.04 48.66
C LYS A 177 -25.81 10.32 50.10
#